data_AF-A0A2D6XC75-F1
#
_entry.id   AF-A0A2D6XC75-F1
#
_cell.length_a   1.000
_cell.length_b   1.000
_cell.length_c   1.000
_cell.angle_alpha   90.00
_cell.angle_beta   90.00
_cell.angle_gamma   90.00
#
_symmetry.space_group_name_H-M   'P 1'
#
loop_
_entity.id
_entity.type
_entity.pdbx_description
1 polymer ?
#
loop_
_entity_poly.entity_id
_entity_poly.type
_entity_poly.pdbx_seq_one_letter_code
_entity_poly.pdbx_strand_id
1 'polypeptide(L)'
;MNNYFKTQRIHWNNFAPENIIFKSNNITKKLMPKENILSYSTKGDRDALMAKKSGATAQQNQWGYTTYQNNNHVAVHVKLIDVKKDFVGANIDFVDLREKKDSLGGHCSGLDVLVYIQSHHNKYTWKNTGTGGQANWQSVKVNPTPLPDDDPNGYMIAYGGQGDSNPMEHRELLEIADISEAVRQFLINMVLPLKRGELNTKALTLVA
;
A
#
# COMPACT_ATOMS: atom_id res chain seq x y z
N MET A 1 3.94 20.58 -1.08
CA MET A 1 3.99 19.42 -0.17
C MET A 1 4.94 18.44 -0.82
N ASN A 2 6.05 18.11 -0.15
CA ASN A 2 7.06 17.24 -0.76
C ASN A 2 6.63 15.78 -0.71
N ASN A 3 6.99 15.01 -1.73
CA ASN A 3 6.74 13.57 -1.75
C ASN A 3 7.66 12.87 -0.73
N TYR A 4 7.06 12.29 0.32
CA TYR A 4 7.77 11.58 1.39
C TYR A 4 8.75 10.51 0.88
N PHE A 5 8.42 9.85 -0.24
CA PHE A 5 9.19 8.73 -0.78
C PHE A 5 10.47 9.17 -1.50
N LYS A 6 10.63 10.46 -1.83
CA LYS A 6 11.85 10.98 -2.49
C LYS A 6 13.10 10.94 -1.62
N THR A 7 12.93 10.91 -0.30
CA THR A 7 14.05 10.92 0.66
C THR A 7 14.27 9.57 1.34
N GLN A 8 13.47 8.56 0.98
CA GLN A 8 13.58 7.22 1.57
C GLN A 8 14.69 6.43 0.89
N ARG A 9 15.36 5.57 1.66
CA ARG A 9 16.41 4.67 1.17
C ARG A 9 15.78 3.44 0.54
N ILE A 10 15.35 3.58 -0.71
CA ILE A 10 14.77 2.49 -1.51
C ILE A 10 15.71 2.21 -2.67
N HIS A 11 16.01 0.93 -2.91
CA HIS A 11 16.74 0.50 -4.10
C HIS A 11 15.82 0.51 -5.33
N TRP A 12 15.58 1.70 -5.89
CA TRP A 12 14.72 1.87 -7.05
C TRP A 12 15.20 1.04 -8.25
N ASN A 13 14.26 0.35 -8.89
CA ASN A 13 14.46 -0.49 -10.06
C ASN A 13 13.30 -0.35 -11.05
N ASN A 14 12.13 -0.87 -10.71
CA ASN A 14 10.94 -0.82 -11.57
C ASN A 14 10.07 0.39 -11.27
N PHE A 15 10.11 0.88 -10.03
CA PHE A 15 9.30 1.98 -9.56
C PHE A 15 10.16 3.22 -9.28
N ALA A 16 9.47 4.34 -9.09
CA ALA A 16 10.01 5.62 -8.64
C ALA A 16 9.06 6.23 -7.59
N PRO A 17 9.49 7.24 -6.82
CA PRO A 17 8.63 7.94 -5.86
C PRO A 17 7.29 8.42 -6.46
N GLU A 18 7.29 8.79 -7.73
CA GLU A 18 6.11 9.23 -8.50
C GLU A 18 5.11 8.08 -8.79
N ASN A 19 5.58 6.83 -8.77
CA ASN A 19 4.74 5.65 -8.94
C ASN A 19 4.00 5.25 -7.65
N ILE A 20 4.34 5.83 -6.50
CA ILE A 20 3.64 5.55 -5.23
C ILE A 20 2.32 6.34 -5.18
N ILE A 21 1.19 5.67 -5.44
CA ILE A 21 -0.12 6.29 -5.57
C ILE A 21 -1.01 5.92 -4.38
N PHE A 22 -1.43 6.90 -3.60
CA PHE A 22 -2.35 6.70 -2.49
C PHE A 22 -3.81 6.78 -2.93
N LYS A 23 -4.64 5.88 -2.42
CA LYS A 23 -6.10 6.05 -2.49
C LYS A 23 -6.51 7.32 -1.73
N SER A 24 -7.27 8.18 -2.41
CA SER A 24 -7.79 9.43 -1.88
C SER A 24 -8.61 9.25 -0.62
N ASN A 25 -8.22 9.94 0.46
CA ASN A 25 -8.97 10.10 1.69
C ASN A 25 -8.51 11.39 2.40
N ASN A 26 -9.13 11.73 3.54
CA ASN A 26 -8.82 12.97 4.26
C ASN A 26 -7.41 13.04 4.84
N ILE A 27 -6.81 11.89 5.19
CA ILE A 27 -5.43 11.81 5.70
C ILE A 27 -4.45 11.99 4.53
N THR A 28 -4.63 11.24 3.44
CA THR A 28 -3.69 11.26 2.30
C THR A 28 -3.66 12.62 1.62
N LYS A 29 -4.80 13.30 1.49
CA LYS A 29 -4.89 14.69 0.99
C LYS A 29 -4.11 15.72 1.81
N LYS A 30 -3.79 15.43 3.08
CA LYS A 30 -3.02 16.31 3.97
C LYS A 30 -1.54 15.98 4.02
N LEU A 31 -1.12 14.81 3.52
CA LEU A 31 0.25 14.30 3.68
C LEU A 31 0.97 14.07 2.36
N MET A 32 0.22 13.85 1.27
CA MET A 32 0.78 13.53 -0.03
C MET A 32 0.50 14.65 -1.03
N PRO A 33 1.43 14.90 -1.98
CA PRO A 33 1.17 15.78 -3.09
C PRO A 33 0.06 15.21 -4.00
N LYS A 34 -0.61 16.10 -4.74
CA LYS A 34 -1.85 15.76 -5.46
C LYS A 34 -1.63 14.70 -6.55
N GLU A 35 -0.47 14.74 -7.20
CA GLU A 35 -0.05 13.81 -8.25
C GLU A 35 0.14 12.36 -7.76
N ASN A 36 0.38 12.18 -6.45
CA ASN A 36 0.49 10.89 -5.78
C ASN A 36 -0.84 10.45 -5.14
N ILE A 37 -1.97 11.09 -5.45
CA ILE A 37 -3.29 10.72 -4.92
C ILE A 37 -4.24 10.40 -6.08
N LEU A 38 -4.91 9.25 -5.98
CA LEU A 38 -5.93 8.83 -6.93
C LEU A 38 -7.26 8.53 -6.22
N SER A 39 -8.36 9.05 -6.77
CA SER A 39 -9.71 8.75 -6.31
C SER A 39 -10.33 7.70 -7.21
N TYR A 40 -10.79 6.59 -6.64
CA TYR A 40 -11.41 5.50 -7.39
C TYR A 40 -12.35 4.68 -6.49
N SER A 41 -13.35 4.05 -7.12
CA SER A 41 -14.34 3.22 -6.43
C SER A 41 -13.93 1.75 -6.37
N THR A 42 -13.47 1.17 -7.48
CA THR A 42 -13.13 -0.26 -7.64
C THR A 42 -11.69 -0.45 -8.13
N LYS A 43 -11.16 -1.69 -8.08
CA LYS A 43 -9.84 -2.03 -8.66
C LYS A 43 -9.84 -1.76 -10.17
N GLY A 44 -10.91 -2.15 -10.88
CA GLY A 44 -11.04 -1.87 -12.32
C GLY A 44 -11.06 -0.39 -12.68
N ASP A 45 -11.73 0.46 -11.88
CA ASP A 45 -11.72 1.93 -12.06
C ASP A 45 -10.31 2.51 -11.87
N ARG A 46 -9.61 2.08 -10.82
CA ARG A 46 -8.21 2.44 -10.56
C ARG A 46 -7.31 2.08 -11.75
N ASP A 47 -7.43 0.85 -12.26
CA ASP A 47 -6.58 0.35 -13.34
C ASP A 47 -6.84 1.11 -14.64
N ALA A 48 -8.10 1.43 -14.95
CA ALA A 48 -8.45 2.27 -16.10
C ALA A 48 -7.90 3.70 -15.98
N LEU A 49 -7.95 4.30 -14.78
CA LEU A 49 -7.36 5.62 -14.53
C LEU A 49 -5.83 5.61 -14.67
N MET A 50 -5.16 4.55 -14.20
CA MET A 50 -3.72 4.40 -14.36
C MET A 50 -3.32 4.15 -15.81
N ALA A 51 -4.07 3.35 -16.55
CA ALA A 51 -3.86 3.16 -17.98
C ALA A 51 -3.93 4.51 -18.73
N LYS A 52 -4.95 5.33 -18.44
CA LYS A 52 -5.03 6.70 -18.98
C LYS A 52 -3.81 7.56 -18.61
N LYS A 53 -3.39 7.54 -17.34
CA LYS A 53 -2.25 8.34 -16.84
C LYS A 53 -0.92 7.91 -17.46
N SER A 54 -0.78 6.63 -17.84
CA SER A 54 0.40 6.06 -18.50
C SER A 54 0.36 6.18 -20.03
N GLY A 55 -0.62 6.88 -20.60
CA GLY A 55 -0.72 7.11 -22.04
C GLY A 55 -1.25 5.91 -22.83
N ALA A 56 -1.94 4.96 -22.19
CA ALA A 56 -2.53 3.83 -22.88
C ALA A 56 -3.51 4.26 -23.97
N THR A 57 -3.45 3.56 -25.10
CA THR A 57 -4.38 3.76 -26.21
C THR A 57 -5.77 3.26 -25.82
N ALA A 58 -6.76 4.11 -26.05
CA ALA A 58 -8.16 3.75 -25.88
C ALA A 58 -8.59 2.81 -27.01
N GLN A 59 -9.29 1.73 -26.67
CA GLN A 59 -9.91 0.81 -27.62
C GLN A 59 -11.41 0.77 -27.37
N GLN A 60 -12.20 0.64 -28.44
CA GLN A 60 -13.61 0.33 -28.29
C GLN A 60 -13.80 -1.19 -28.33
N ASN A 61 -14.54 -1.73 -27.37
CA ASN A 61 -14.99 -3.11 -27.46
C ASN A 61 -16.20 -3.23 -28.42
N GLN A 62 -16.59 -4.46 -28.73
CA GLN A 62 -17.72 -4.77 -29.62
C GLN A 62 -19.08 -4.18 -29.18
N TRP A 63 -19.18 -3.71 -27.93
CA TRP A 63 -20.38 -3.10 -27.35
C TRP A 63 -20.31 -1.56 -27.30
N GLY A 64 -19.29 -0.96 -27.90
CA GLY A 64 -19.09 0.50 -27.94
C GLY A 64 -18.50 1.11 -26.67
N TYR A 65 -18.12 0.30 -25.68
CA TYR A 65 -17.45 0.81 -24.48
C TYR A 65 -15.96 1.03 -24.72
N THR A 66 -15.45 2.17 -24.26
CA THR A 66 -14.02 2.47 -24.27
C THR A 66 -13.29 1.71 -23.15
N THR A 67 -12.40 0.82 -23.53
CA THR A 67 -11.42 0.16 -22.66
C THR A 67 -10.04 0.76 -22.89
N TYR A 68 -9.14 0.63 -21.92
CA TYR A 68 -7.74 1.02 -22.05
C TYR A 68 -6.90 -0.23 -21.89
N GLN A 69 -5.97 -0.47 -22.81
CA GLN A 69 -5.00 -1.54 -22.62
C GLN A 69 -4.11 -1.19 -21.43
N ASN A 70 -3.96 -2.11 -20.50
CA ASN A 70 -3.23 -1.90 -19.25
C ASN A 70 -1.72 -2.20 -19.37
N ASN A 71 -1.21 -2.36 -20.59
CA ASN A 71 0.16 -2.78 -20.92
C ASN A 71 1.28 -1.80 -20.50
N ASN A 72 0.95 -0.61 -19.98
CA ASN A 72 1.91 0.36 -19.45
C ASN A 72 1.59 0.78 -18.01
N HIS A 73 0.71 0.06 -17.31
CA HIS A 73 0.39 0.38 -15.92
C HIS A 73 1.58 0.01 -15.02
N VAL A 74 2.26 1.03 -14.51
CA VAL A 74 3.31 0.91 -13.48
C VAL A 74 2.96 1.78 -12.27
N ALA A 75 2.60 1.15 -11.15
CA ALA A 75 2.24 1.86 -9.92
C ALA A 75 2.34 0.98 -8.68
N VAL A 76 2.64 1.60 -7.54
CA VAL A 76 2.45 1.03 -6.21
C VAL A 76 1.25 1.70 -5.58
N HIS A 77 0.14 0.98 -5.45
CA HIS A 77 -1.11 1.50 -4.92
C HIS A 77 -1.20 1.31 -3.43
N VAL A 78 -1.21 2.39 -2.66
CA VAL A 78 -1.32 2.37 -1.20
C VAL A 78 -2.74 2.77 -0.77
N LYS A 79 -3.45 1.86 -0.12
CA LYS A 79 -4.76 2.13 0.50
C LYS A 79 -4.62 2.06 2.01
N LEU A 80 -4.77 3.20 2.68
CA LEU A 80 -4.91 3.22 4.14
C LEU A 80 -6.18 2.46 4.55
N ILE A 81 -6.05 1.56 5.52
CA ILE A 81 -7.14 0.78 6.12
C ILE A 81 -7.28 1.13 7.60
N ASP A 82 -8.44 0.82 8.19
CA ASP A 82 -8.69 1.10 9.60
C ASP A 82 -8.48 2.58 9.99
N VAL A 83 -8.74 3.51 9.06
CA VAL A 83 -8.49 4.96 9.24
C VAL A 83 -9.21 5.59 10.43
N LYS A 84 -10.24 4.92 10.99
CA LYS A 84 -10.96 5.33 12.19
C LYS A 84 -10.33 4.81 13.49
N LYS A 85 -9.53 3.74 13.46
CA LYS A 85 -8.83 3.18 14.64
C LYS A 85 -7.60 4.02 14.98
N ASP A 86 -7.09 3.88 16.20
CA ASP A 86 -5.90 4.61 16.67
C ASP A 86 -4.68 4.32 15.79
N PHE A 87 -4.51 3.05 15.41
CA PHE A 87 -3.43 2.58 14.55
C PHE A 87 -3.96 2.23 13.17
N VAL A 88 -3.61 3.05 12.17
CA VAL A 88 -4.01 2.91 10.77
C VAL A 88 -3.11 1.89 10.08
N GLY A 89 -3.65 0.97 9.30
CA GLY A 89 -2.87 0.04 8.48
C GLY A 89 -2.80 0.46 7.01
N ALA A 90 -2.16 -0.35 6.18
CA ALA A 90 -2.15 -0.15 4.73
C ALA A 90 -2.26 -1.46 3.95
N ASN A 91 -3.00 -1.44 2.84
CA ASN A 91 -2.87 -2.44 1.78
C ASN A 91 -2.06 -1.82 0.66
N ILE A 92 -1.10 -2.56 0.13
CA ILE A 92 -0.22 -2.15 -0.95
C ILE A 92 -0.41 -3.14 -2.09
N ASP A 93 -0.61 -2.61 -3.30
CA ASP A 93 -0.73 -3.39 -4.53
C ASP A 93 0.33 -2.91 -5.51
N PHE A 94 1.34 -3.75 -5.73
CA PHE A 94 2.45 -3.51 -6.65
C PHE A 94 2.06 -4.00 -8.03
N VAL A 95 1.92 -3.06 -8.97
CA VAL A 95 1.48 -3.35 -10.33
C VAL A 95 2.53 -2.88 -11.32
N ASP A 96 3.07 -3.82 -12.10
CA ASP A 96 3.89 -3.53 -13.28
C ASP A 96 3.47 -4.44 -14.43
N LEU A 97 2.69 -3.87 -15.35
CA LEU A 97 2.12 -4.58 -16.49
C LEU A 97 2.86 -4.28 -17.80
N ARG A 98 4.06 -3.69 -17.72
CA ARG A 98 4.94 -3.57 -18.88
C ARG A 98 5.27 -4.96 -19.41
N GLU A 99 5.46 -5.04 -20.72
CA GLU A 99 5.82 -6.32 -21.36
C GLU A 99 7.13 -6.86 -20.78
N LYS A 100 7.06 -8.09 -20.26
CA LYS A 100 8.21 -8.87 -19.83
C LYS A 100 8.39 -10.05 -20.79
N LYS A 101 9.64 -10.29 -21.18
CA LYS A 101 10.02 -11.39 -22.08
C LYS A 101 11.00 -12.30 -21.36
N ASP A 102 10.85 -13.61 -21.57
CA ASP A 102 11.87 -14.57 -21.17
C ASP A 102 13.06 -14.56 -22.14
N SER A 103 14.08 -15.36 -21.83
CA SER A 103 15.29 -15.50 -22.66
C SER A 103 15.04 -16.06 -24.07
N LEU A 104 13.88 -16.67 -24.32
CA LEU A 104 13.47 -17.21 -25.61
C LEU A 104 12.51 -16.26 -26.35
N GLY A 105 12.19 -15.10 -25.78
CA GLY A 105 11.23 -14.14 -26.32
C GLY A 105 9.76 -14.49 -26.03
N GLY A 106 9.49 -15.48 -25.18
CA GLY A 106 8.17 -15.81 -24.68
C GLY A 106 7.62 -14.72 -23.75
N HIS A 107 6.31 -14.55 -23.72
CA HIS A 107 5.66 -13.58 -22.81
C HIS A 107 5.69 -14.07 -21.37
N CYS A 108 6.10 -13.19 -20.46
CA CYS A 108 5.92 -13.39 -19.02
C CYS A 108 4.74 -12.55 -18.52
N SER A 109 4.08 -13.03 -17.46
CA SER A 109 3.09 -12.24 -16.73
C SER A 109 3.70 -10.95 -16.19
N GLY A 110 2.87 -9.92 -16.06
CA GLY A 110 3.21 -8.72 -15.30
C GLY A 110 3.30 -9.03 -13.79
N LEU A 111 3.74 -8.03 -13.03
CA LEU A 111 3.74 -8.06 -11.58
C LEU A 111 2.39 -7.57 -11.03
N ASP A 112 1.69 -8.38 -10.24
CA ASP A 112 0.54 -7.99 -9.39
C ASP A 112 0.71 -8.65 -8.00
N VAL A 113 1.30 -7.91 -7.06
CA VAL A 113 1.63 -8.42 -5.71
C VAL A 113 0.94 -7.61 -4.63
N LEU A 114 0.30 -8.30 -3.69
CA LEU A 114 -0.38 -7.71 -2.55
C LEU A 114 0.48 -7.80 -1.30
N VAL A 115 0.66 -6.66 -0.63
CA VAL A 115 1.31 -6.56 0.68
C VAL A 115 0.35 -5.89 1.66
N TYR A 116 0.31 -6.38 2.89
CA TYR A 116 -0.53 -5.86 3.95
C TYR A 116 0.33 -5.40 5.13
N ILE A 117 0.08 -4.20 5.62
CA ILE A 117 0.69 -3.66 6.83
C ILE A 117 -0.42 -3.53 7.87
N GLN A 118 -0.37 -4.40 8.88
CA GLN A 118 -1.37 -4.47 9.94
C GLN A 118 -0.79 -4.03 11.27
N SER A 119 -1.64 -3.41 12.11
CA SER A 119 -1.26 -3.02 13.46
C SER A 119 -1.42 -4.17 14.44
N HIS A 120 -0.36 -4.43 15.20
CA HIS A 120 -0.26 -5.36 16.31
C HIS A 120 0.16 -4.66 17.62
N HIS A 121 0.00 -3.33 17.68
CA HIS A 121 0.32 -2.54 18.88
C HIS A 121 -0.48 -3.00 20.11
N ASN A 122 -1.69 -3.51 19.91
CA ASN A 122 -2.46 -4.19 20.94
C ASN A 122 -2.26 -5.71 20.77
N LYS A 123 -1.74 -6.37 21.82
CA LYS A 123 -1.58 -7.82 21.89
C LYS A 123 -2.85 -8.46 22.40
N TYR A 124 -3.25 -9.57 21.78
CA TYR A 124 -4.41 -10.34 22.16
C TYR A 124 -4.03 -11.80 22.38
N THR A 125 -4.71 -12.47 23.30
CA THR A 125 -4.64 -13.93 23.47
C THR A 125 -6.04 -14.51 23.52
N TRP A 126 -6.18 -15.76 23.09
CA TRP A 126 -7.40 -16.51 23.33
C TRP A 126 -7.50 -16.86 24.81
N LYS A 127 -8.61 -16.48 25.46
CA LYS A 127 -8.98 -16.92 26.80
C LYS A 127 -10.36 -17.54 26.77
N ASN A 128 -10.54 -18.61 27.54
CA ASN A 128 -11.87 -19.11 27.84
C ASN A 128 -12.51 -18.19 28.88
N THR A 129 -13.56 -17.48 28.49
CA THR A 129 -14.35 -16.56 29.32
C THR A 129 -15.67 -17.16 29.77
N GLY A 130 -15.89 -18.45 29.51
CA GLY A 130 -17.11 -19.14 29.92
C GLY A 130 -17.14 -19.45 31.42
N THR A 131 -18.35 -19.54 31.97
CA THR A 131 -18.61 -19.92 33.36
C THR A 131 -19.48 -21.18 33.40
N GLY A 132 -19.45 -21.91 34.51
CA GLY A 132 -20.34 -23.06 34.73
C GLY A 132 -20.11 -24.26 33.79
N GLY A 133 -18.88 -24.47 33.32
CA GLY A 133 -18.52 -25.63 32.50
C GLY A 133 -18.75 -25.48 30.99
N GLN A 134 -19.28 -24.34 30.53
CA GLN A 134 -19.38 -24.04 29.09
C GLN A 134 -18.13 -23.27 28.64
N ALA A 135 -17.46 -23.73 27.59
CA ALA A 135 -16.32 -23.02 27.01
C ALA A 135 -16.81 -21.87 26.11
N ASN A 136 -16.28 -20.67 26.33
CA ASN A 136 -16.48 -19.51 25.46
C ASN A 136 -15.12 -18.88 25.17
N TRP A 137 -14.52 -19.23 24.04
CA TRP A 137 -13.20 -18.72 23.67
C TRP A 137 -13.30 -17.35 23.01
N GLN A 138 -12.66 -16.35 23.62
CA GLN A 138 -12.63 -14.99 23.13
C GLN A 138 -11.20 -14.48 23.03
N SER A 139 -10.93 -13.67 22.01
CA SER A 139 -9.67 -12.95 21.86
C SER A 139 -9.71 -11.72 22.74
N VAL A 140 -8.90 -11.70 23.80
CA VAL A 140 -8.87 -10.61 24.79
C VAL A 140 -7.54 -9.89 24.76
N LYS A 141 -7.57 -8.56 24.86
CA LYS A 141 -6.37 -7.72 24.93
C LYS A 141 -5.60 -8.04 26.22
N VAL A 142 -4.29 -8.22 26.10
CA VAL A 142 -3.43 -8.61 27.25
C VAL A 142 -2.44 -7.54 27.68
N ASN A 143 -2.09 -6.59 26.81
CA ASN A 143 -1.23 -5.47 27.18
C ASN A 143 -2.09 -4.26 27.60
N PRO A 144 -1.86 -3.64 28.78
CA PRO A 144 -2.63 -2.47 29.18
C PRO A 144 -2.33 -1.26 28.27
N THR A 145 -1.07 -1.08 27.90
CA THR A 145 -0.58 -0.02 27.02
C THR A 145 -0.21 -0.59 25.66
N PRO A 146 -0.58 0.07 24.54
CA PRO A 146 -0.09 -0.30 23.22
C PRO A 146 1.44 -0.33 23.16
N LEU A 147 2.01 -1.12 22.26
CA LEU A 147 3.44 -1.05 21.95
C LEU A 147 3.83 0.36 21.46
N PRO A 148 5.11 0.76 21.61
CA PRO A 148 5.64 1.95 20.94
C PRO A 148 5.40 1.89 19.43
N ASP A 149 5.24 3.06 18.79
CA ASP A 149 4.94 3.13 17.35
C ASP A 149 6.05 2.54 16.47
N ASP A 150 7.30 2.65 16.93
CA ASP A 150 8.51 2.16 16.28
C ASP A 150 8.89 0.73 16.68
N ASP A 151 8.12 0.08 17.56
CA ASP A 151 8.33 -1.33 17.91
C ASP A 151 8.23 -2.18 16.62
N PRO A 152 9.22 -3.06 16.34
CA PRO A 152 9.20 -3.89 15.14
C PRO A 152 8.00 -4.86 15.10
N ASN A 153 7.34 -5.11 16.23
CA ASN A 153 6.12 -5.91 16.33
C ASN A 153 4.85 -5.05 16.36
N GLY A 154 4.95 -3.72 16.34
CA GLY A 154 3.81 -2.79 16.32
C GLY A 154 3.11 -2.78 14.96
N TYR A 155 3.89 -2.74 13.88
CA TYR A 155 3.40 -2.93 12.51
C TYR A 155 4.07 -4.13 11.87
N MET A 156 3.28 -5.10 11.44
CA MET A 156 3.77 -6.28 10.74
C MET A 156 3.42 -6.22 9.26
N ILE A 157 4.36 -6.66 8.42
CA ILE A 157 4.22 -6.72 6.96
C ILE A 157 3.93 -8.17 6.58
N ALA A 158 2.82 -8.40 5.87
CA ALA A 158 2.42 -9.70 5.35
C ALA A 158 2.37 -9.66 3.81
N TYR A 159 3.04 -10.62 3.18
CA TYR A 159 3.06 -10.77 1.73
C TYR A 159 2.00 -11.78 1.29
N GLY A 160 1.07 -11.35 0.43
CA GLY A 160 0.11 -12.22 -0.23
C GLY A 160 0.63 -12.64 -1.59
N GLY A 161 0.92 -13.93 -1.78
CA GLY A 161 1.33 -14.48 -3.06
C GLY A 161 0.14 -14.75 -3.98
N GLN A 162 0.22 -14.33 -5.24
CA GLN A 162 -0.66 -14.77 -6.34
C GLN A 162 -0.09 -16.01 -7.07
N GLY A 163 0.56 -16.92 -6.34
CA GLY A 163 1.19 -18.13 -6.91
C GLY A 163 2.45 -17.87 -7.72
N ASP A 164 2.97 -18.92 -8.36
CA ASP A 164 4.16 -18.94 -9.22
C ASP A 164 4.00 -18.15 -10.55
N SER A 165 2.77 -17.69 -10.83
CA SER A 165 2.40 -16.96 -12.04
C SER A 165 2.85 -15.49 -12.05
N ASN A 166 3.51 -15.01 -10.99
CA ASN A 166 4.09 -13.67 -10.86
C ASN A 166 5.61 -13.76 -10.55
N PRO A 167 6.43 -14.21 -11.51
CA PRO A 167 7.86 -14.34 -11.29
C PRO A 167 8.50 -12.96 -11.06
N MET A 168 9.44 -12.91 -10.11
CA MET A 168 10.21 -11.71 -9.78
C MET A 168 11.69 -12.03 -9.74
N GLU A 169 12.51 -11.11 -10.26
CA GLU A 169 13.94 -11.12 -9.99
C GLU A 169 14.22 -10.76 -8.52
N HIS A 170 15.37 -11.18 -8.01
CA HIS A 170 15.79 -10.84 -6.65
C HIS A 170 15.78 -9.33 -6.38
N ARG A 171 16.16 -8.52 -7.38
CA ARG A 171 16.14 -7.05 -7.27
C ARG A 171 14.72 -6.49 -7.12
N GLU A 172 13.75 -7.04 -7.84
CA GLU A 172 12.35 -6.63 -7.73
C GLU A 172 11.79 -6.99 -6.35
N LEU A 173 12.14 -8.17 -5.83
CA LEU A 173 11.76 -8.58 -4.48
C LEU A 173 12.32 -7.62 -3.41
N LEU A 174 13.59 -7.21 -3.53
CA LEU A 174 14.21 -6.25 -2.61
C LEU A 174 13.55 -4.86 -2.71
N GLU A 175 13.25 -4.38 -3.91
CA GLU A 175 12.56 -3.09 -4.11
C GLU A 175 11.17 -3.11 -3.44
N ILE A 176 10.40 -4.19 -3.57
CA ILE A 176 9.10 -4.34 -2.91
C ILE A 176 9.24 -4.33 -1.38
N ALA A 177 10.29 -4.97 -0.83
CA ALA A 177 10.58 -4.94 0.60
C ALA A 177 10.89 -3.53 1.09
N ASP A 178 11.76 -2.80 0.40
CA ASP A 178 12.13 -1.43 0.74
C ASP A 178 10.91 -0.48 0.68
N ILE A 179 10.10 -0.58 -0.38
CA ILE A 179 8.89 0.24 -0.51
C ILE A 179 7.88 -0.10 0.60
N SER A 180 7.72 -1.39 0.93
CA SER A 180 6.80 -1.81 1.99
C SER A 180 7.24 -1.26 3.35
N GLU A 181 8.54 -1.30 3.65
CA GLU A 181 9.10 -0.68 4.84
C GLU A 181 8.93 0.84 4.83
N ALA A 182 9.15 1.50 3.69
CA ALA A 182 8.93 2.94 3.58
C ALA A 182 7.47 3.34 3.82
N VAL A 183 6.50 2.52 3.38
CA VAL A 183 5.08 2.73 3.70
C VAL A 183 4.81 2.49 5.18
N ARG A 184 5.44 1.49 5.82
CA ARG A 184 5.37 1.28 7.28
C ARG A 184 5.86 2.51 8.03
N GLN A 185 7.03 3.03 7.64
CA GLN A 185 7.62 4.25 8.20
C GLN A 185 6.74 5.48 7.93
N PHE A 186 6.06 5.56 6.79
CA PHE A 186 5.09 6.63 6.54
C PHE A 186 3.91 6.59 7.51
N LEU A 187 3.42 5.40 7.87
CA LEU A 187 2.36 5.26 8.89
C LEU A 187 2.84 5.81 10.24
N ILE A 188 4.03 5.40 10.66
CA ILE A 188 4.64 5.77 11.95
C ILE A 188 4.95 7.27 12.02
N ASN A 189 5.66 7.79 11.02
CA ASN A 189 6.24 9.13 11.08
C ASN A 189 5.30 10.23 10.61
N MET A 190 4.28 9.91 9.82
CA MET A 190 3.39 10.91 9.21
C MET A 190 1.93 10.70 9.62
N VAL A 191 1.41 9.48 9.49
CA VAL A 191 -0.03 9.22 9.72
C VAL A 191 -0.39 9.28 11.19
N LEU A 192 0.36 8.60 12.07
CA LEU A 192 0.06 8.59 13.50
C LEU A 192 0.21 10.00 14.13
N PRO A 193 1.31 10.76 13.91
CA PRO A 193 1.42 12.12 14.40
C PRO A 193 0.31 13.04 13.88
N LEU A 194 -0.08 12.93 12.60
CA LEU A 194 -1.21 13.70 12.09
C LEU A 194 -2.51 13.36 12.81
N LYS A 195 -2.77 12.08 13.05
CA LYS A 195 -3.98 11.63 13.76
C LYS A 195 -4.03 12.11 15.21
N ARG A 196 -2.88 12.21 15.86
CA ARG A 196 -2.74 12.70 17.24
C ARG A 196 -2.69 14.23 17.35
N GLY A 197 -2.67 14.93 16.22
CA GLY A 197 -2.57 16.40 16.19
C GLY A 197 -1.17 16.93 16.47
N GLU A 198 -0.16 16.06 16.44
CA GLU A 198 1.26 16.39 16.68
C GLU A 198 1.93 16.95 15.41
N LEU A 199 1.39 16.62 14.24
CA LEU A 199 1.91 17.11 12.95
C LEU A 199 1.24 18.42 12.53
N ASN A 200 2.00 19.52 12.52
CA ASN A 200 1.54 20.79 11.98
C ASN A 200 1.66 20.80 10.43
N THR A 201 0.54 20.58 9.75
CA THR A 201 0.50 20.46 8.29
C THR A 201 0.90 21.73 7.52
N LYS A 202 0.95 22.91 8.17
CA LYS A 202 1.42 24.16 7.55
C LYS A 202 2.94 24.17 7.29
N ALA A 203 3.72 23.39 8.03
CA ALA A 203 5.17 23.31 7.84
C ALA A 203 5.58 22.47 6.61
N LEU A 204 4.73 21.53 6.17
CA LEU A 204 4.98 20.66 5.01
C LEU A 204 4.87 21.38 3.65
N THR A 205 4.46 22.65 3.65
CA THR A 205 4.30 23.51 2.47
C THR A 205 5.40 24.55 2.31
N LEU A 206 6.29 24.73 3.29
CA LEU A 206 7.20 25.88 3.38
C LEU A 206 8.67 25.60 3.02
N VAL A 207 9.00 24.40 2.56
CA VAL A 207 10.32 24.12 1.95
C VAL A 207 10.11 24.11 0.43
N ALA A 208 10.10 25.31 -0.15
CA ALA A 208 10.16 25.57 -1.58
C ALA A 208 11.60 25.96 -1.95
#